data_AF-A0A841USX2-F1
#
_entry.id   AF-A0A841USX2-F1
#
_cell.length_a   1.000
_cell.length_b   1.000
_cell.length_c   1.000
_cell.angle_alpha   90.00
_cell.angle_beta   90.00
_cell.angle_gamma   90.00
#
_symmetry.space_group_name_H-M   'P 1'
#
loop_
_entity.id
_entity.type
_entity.pdbx_description
1 polymer ?
#
loop_
_entity_poly.entity_id
_entity_poly.type
_entity_poly.pdbx_seq_one_letter_code
_entity_poly.pdbx_strand_id
1 'polypeptide(L)'
;KLTRSNLKFSLLTGVVFITVASSFLQFTITIISDNFYLDNRRRFAKNYLSPIAKTILKYASPGESMAVWGWAPQLYVDTGLIQATRASVMGPLKYFPLQQYFFKQYADDLINSNANLFVDAVAPKMTRFKDRETYGHEVFPELARVIKENYRLVDEVQGVRIYIKK
;
A
#
# COMPACT_ATOMS: atom_id res chain seq x y z
N LYS A 1 12.50 21.65 59.52
CA LYS A 1 11.58 20.74 60.23
C LYS A 1 10.40 20.43 59.30
N LEU A 2 10.33 19.24 58.69
CA LEU A 2 9.09 18.79 58.05
C LEU A 2 8.06 18.56 59.16
N THR A 3 7.00 19.35 59.21
CA THR A 3 5.87 19.05 60.08
C THR A 3 5.10 17.86 59.51
N ARG A 4 4.51 17.04 60.37
CA ARG A 4 3.75 15.83 59.98
C ARG A 4 2.64 16.13 58.95
N SER A 5 2.13 17.36 58.94
CA SER A 5 1.18 17.87 57.94
C SER A 5 1.80 18.04 56.55
N ASN A 6 2.97 18.68 56.44
CA ASN A 6 3.69 18.86 55.18
C ASN A 6 4.14 17.52 54.58
N LEU A 7 4.50 16.55 55.44
CA LEU A 7 4.83 15.19 55.01
C LEU A 7 3.61 14.46 54.44
N LYS A 8 2.43 14.57 55.08
CA LYS A 8 1.17 14.00 54.58
C LYS A 8 0.72 14.64 53.27
N PHE A 9 0.84 15.96 53.15
CA PHE A 9 0.49 16.69 51.93
C PHE A 9 1.40 16.29 50.77
N SER A 10 2.72 16.23 51.00
CA SER A 10 3.70 15.76 50.01
C SER A 10 3.43 14.32 49.55
N LEU A 11 3.11 13.41 50.49
CA LEU A 11 2.73 12.03 50.17
C LEU A 11 1.47 11.98 49.29
N LEU A 12 0.45 12.78 49.64
CA LEU A 12 -0.81 12.82 48.89
C LEU A 12 -0.59 13.33 47.46
N THR A 13 0.19 14.39 47.28
CA THR A 13 0.55 14.87 45.94
C THR A 13 1.33 13.84 45.13
N GLY A 14 2.26 13.11 45.77
CA GLY A 14 3.00 12.03 45.10
C GLY A 14 2.08 10.91 44.62
N VAL A 15 1.14 10.48 45.45
CA VAL A 15 0.15 9.43 45.09
C VAL A 15 -0.78 9.88 43.96
N VAL A 16 -1.25 11.13 43.99
CA VAL A 16 -2.09 11.68 42.90
C VAL A 16 -1.30 11.72 41.60
N PHE A 17 -0.04 12.19 41.64
CA PHE A 17 0.80 12.27 40.45
C PHE A 17 1.09 10.90 39.85
N ILE A 18 1.40 9.90 40.68
CA ILE A 18 1.59 8.51 40.25
C ILE A 18 0.31 7.97 39.62
N THR A 19 -0.85 8.18 40.24
CA THR A 19 -2.14 7.69 39.70
C THR A 19 -2.46 8.30 38.33
N VAL A 20 -2.26 9.62 38.17
CA VAL A 20 -2.50 10.31 36.90
C VAL A 20 -1.51 9.85 35.82
N ALA A 21 -0.22 9.76 36.15
CA ALA A 21 0.81 9.27 35.22
C ALA A 21 0.55 7.82 34.79
N SER A 22 0.14 6.96 35.73
CA SER A 22 -0.20 5.56 35.46
C SER A 22 -1.43 5.44 34.57
N SER A 23 -2.45 6.27 34.80
CA SER A 23 -3.68 6.30 33.98
C SER A 23 -3.39 6.77 32.55
N PHE A 24 -2.51 7.76 32.39
CA PHE A 24 -2.03 8.20 31.07
C PHE A 24 -1.23 7.10 30.35
N LEU A 25 -0.33 6.41 31.05
CA LEU A 25 0.43 5.30 30.49
C LEU A 25 -0.51 4.17 30.05
N GLN A 26 -1.48 3.79 30.89
CA GLN A 26 -2.51 2.80 30.56
C GLN A 26 -3.31 3.23 29.33
N PHE A 27 -3.76 4.48 29.25
CA PHE A 27 -4.50 4.99 28.09
C PHE A 27 -3.67 4.94 26.79
N THR A 28 -2.36 5.21 26.87
CA THR A 28 -1.49 5.09 25.69
C THR A 28 -1.30 3.64 25.25
N ILE A 29 -1.32 2.66 26.16
CA ILE A 29 -1.15 1.24 25.87
C ILE A 29 -2.49 0.57 25.47
N THR A 30 -3.61 0.97 26.07
CA THR A 30 -4.92 0.31 25.97
C THR A 30 -5.68 0.58 24.67
N ILE A 31 -5.25 1.52 23.82
CA ILE A 31 -5.83 1.56 22.47
C ILE A 31 -5.20 0.48 21.58
N ILE A 32 -5.23 -0.76 22.03
CA ILE A 32 -5.11 -1.99 21.25
C ILE A 32 -6.50 -2.25 20.69
N SER A 33 -6.61 -2.53 19.41
CA SER A 33 -7.91 -2.87 18.83
C SER A 33 -8.14 -4.36 19.00
N ASP A 34 -9.33 -4.77 19.44
CA ASP A 34 -9.74 -6.18 19.44
C ASP A 34 -9.68 -6.79 18.02
N ASN A 35 -9.72 -5.95 17.00
CA ASN A 35 -9.48 -6.35 15.63
C ASN A 35 -7.98 -6.33 15.32
N PHE A 36 -7.39 -7.52 15.13
CA PHE A 36 -5.97 -7.68 14.86
C PHE A 36 -5.48 -6.91 13.61
N TYR A 37 -6.36 -6.60 12.65
CA TYR A 37 -6.01 -5.78 11.49
C TYR A 37 -5.74 -4.32 11.83
N LEU A 38 -6.25 -3.85 12.99
CA LEU A 38 -6.09 -2.47 13.47
C LEU A 38 -4.98 -2.32 14.52
N ASP A 39 -4.30 -3.42 14.87
CA ASP A 39 -3.25 -3.42 15.88
C ASP A 39 -2.04 -2.55 15.48
N ASN A 40 -1.76 -2.52 14.17
CA ASN A 40 -0.70 -1.70 13.60
C ASN A 40 -1.13 -0.27 13.22
N ARG A 41 -2.36 0.16 13.54
CA ARG A 41 -2.92 1.42 13.01
C ARG A 41 -2.08 2.66 13.31
N ARG A 42 -1.44 2.75 14.49
CA ARG A 42 -0.59 3.90 14.83
C ARG A 42 0.70 3.94 14.01
N ARG A 43 1.27 2.75 13.73
CA ARG A 43 2.46 2.60 12.88
C ARG A 43 2.14 2.99 11.44
N PHE A 44 1.00 2.53 10.92
CA PHE A 44 0.55 2.91 9.58
C PHE A 44 0.15 4.38 9.52
N ALA A 45 -0.61 4.93 10.47
CA ALA A 45 -0.98 6.35 10.47
C ALA A 45 0.24 7.31 10.43
N LYS A 46 1.36 6.94 11.05
CA LYS A 46 2.57 7.77 11.06
C LYS A 46 3.40 7.66 9.76
N ASN A 47 3.37 6.51 9.08
CA ASN A 47 4.21 6.20 7.91
C ASN A 47 3.47 5.29 6.91
N TYR A 48 2.26 5.65 6.50
CA TYR A 48 1.42 4.77 5.67
C TYR A 48 1.99 4.63 4.26
N LEU A 49 2.63 5.69 3.74
CA LEU A 49 3.21 5.67 2.40
C LEU A 49 4.47 4.82 2.34
N SER A 50 4.36 3.67 1.69
CA SER A 50 5.50 2.86 1.28
C SER A 50 6.44 3.65 0.35
N PRO A 51 7.74 3.28 0.25
CA PRO A 51 8.65 3.90 -0.71
C PRO A 51 8.12 3.84 -2.15
N ILE A 52 7.43 2.75 -2.51
CA ILE A 52 6.79 2.59 -3.82
C ILE A 52 5.66 3.63 -4.00
N ALA A 53 4.76 3.76 -3.02
CA ALA A 53 3.68 4.75 -3.07
C ALA A 53 4.22 6.19 -3.14
N LYS A 54 5.27 6.51 -2.37
CA LYS A 54 5.94 7.83 -2.45
C LYS A 54 6.50 8.11 -3.85
N THR A 55 7.08 7.11 -4.50
CA THR A 55 7.59 7.27 -5.87
C THR A 55 6.45 7.42 -6.88
N ILE A 56 5.39 6.63 -6.76
CA ILE A 56 4.19 6.76 -7.61
C ILE A 56 3.62 8.19 -7.55
N LEU A 57 3.53 8.76 -6.34
CA LEU A 57 3.01 10.11 -6.11
C LEU A 57 3.89 11.25 -6.66
N LYS A 58 5.08 10.95 -7.19
CA LYS A 58 5.86 11.93 -7.98
C LYS A 58 5.31 12.10 -9.40
N TYR A 59 4.54 11.12 -9.89
CA TYR A 59 4.08 11.04 -11.28
C TYR A 59 2.56 11.12 -11.42
N ALA A 60 1.81 11.01 -10.33
CA ALA A 60 0.37 11.21 -10.32
C ALA A 60 -0.11 11.72 -8.95
N SER A 61 -1.26 12.35 -8.96
CA SER A 61 -1.95 12.91 -7.79
C SER A 61 -3.12 12.02 -7.37
N PRO A 62 -3.50 11.99 -6.09
CA PRO A 62 -4.72 11.31 -5.65
C PRO A 62 -5.94 11.71 -6.48
N GLY A 63 -6.78 10.73 -6.84
CA GLY A 63 -7.91 10.90 -7.76
C GLY A 63 -7.59 10.67 -9.24
N GLU A 64 -6.32 10.66 -9.64
CA GLU A 64 -5.92 10.18 -10.97
C GLU A 64 -5.98 8.65 -11.06
N SER A 65 -5.83 8.11 -12.27
CA SER A 65 -6.01 6.69 -12.58
C SER A 65 -4.68 5.92 -12.64
N MET A 66 -4.68 4.70 -12.12
CA MET A 66 -3.55 3.77 -12.16
C MET A 66 -4.04 2.35 -12.46
N ALA A 67 -3.23 1.60 -13.20
CA ALA A 67 -3.37 0.16 -13.33
C ALA A 67 -2.18 -0.55 -12.69
N VAL A 68 -2.44 -1.61 -11.93
CA VAL A 68 -1.41 -2.41 -11.26
C VAL A 68 -1.40 -3.81 -11.86
N TRP A 69 -0.25 -4.23 -12.36
CA TRP A 69 0.03 -5.62 -12.74
C TRP A 69 0.78 -6.32 -11.61
N GLY A 70 0.45 -7.57 -11.32
CA GLY A 70 0.96 -8.30 -10.15
C GLY A 70 0.02 -8.23 -8.93
N TRP A 71 0.55 -8.34 -7.70
CA TRP A 71 -0.25 -8.41 -6.46
C TRP A 71 0.14 -7.26 -5.53
N ALA A 72 -0.45 -6.09 -5.74
CA ALA A 72 -0.20 -4.91 -4.93
C ALA A 72 -1.44 -3.99 -4.78
N PRO A 73 -2.60 -4.50 -4.33
CA PRO A 73 -3.82 -3.70 -4.24
C PRO A 73 -3.70 -2.56 -3.21
N GLN A 74 -2.81 -2.69 -2.23
CA GLN A 74 -2.53 -1.65 -1.23
C GLN A 74 -2.06 -0.34 -1.86
N LEU A 75 -1.46 -0.38 -3.05
CA LEU A 75 -0.97 0.84 -3.70
C LEU A 75 -2.10 1.81 -4.03
N TYR A 76 -3.31 1.35 -4.34
CA TYR A 76 -4.47 2.24 -4.55
C TYR A 76 -4.87 2.96 -3.26
N VAL A 77 -4.82 2.25 -2.12
CA VAL A 77 -5.16 2.82 -0.82
C VAL A 77 -4.09 3.81 -0.38
N ASP A 78 -2.82 3.44 -0.53
CA ASP A 78 -1.69 4.29 -0.13
C ASP A 78 -1.64 5.58 -0.95
N THR A 79 -1.88 5.52 -2.27
CA THR A 79 -1.75 6.69 -3.15
C THR A 79 -3.05 7.47 -3.34
N GLY A 80 -4.20 6.87 -3.02
CA GLY A 80 -5.51 7.45 -3.36
C GLY A 80 -5.79 7.50 -4.86
N LEU A 81 -5.05 6.75 -5.68
CA LEU A 81 -5.30 6.63 -7.12
C LEU A 81 -6.48 5.69 -7.39
N ILE A 82 -7.27 6.04 -8.40
CA ILE A 82 -8.42 5.27 -8.85
C ILE A 82 -7.94 4.09 -9.68
N GLN A 83 -8.46 2.91 -9.39
CA GLN A 83 -8.19 1.70 -10.14
C GLN A 83 -8.74 1.81 -11.56
N ALA A 84 -7.87 1.64 -12.55
CA ALA A 84 -8.21 1.83 -13.96
C ALA A 84 -8.83 0.58 -14.61
N THR A 85 -8.44 -0.62 -14.16
CA THR A 85 -8.95 -1.90 -14.67
C THR A 85 -10.04 -2.47 -13.78
N ARG A 86 -10.89 -3.39 -14.25
CA ARG A 86 -11.90 -4.02 -13.36
C ARG A 86 -11.29 -4.91 -12.28
N ALA A 87 -10.11 -5.46 -12.55
CA ALA A 87 -9.32 -6.23 -11.59
C ALA A 87 -8.25 -5.35 -10.95
N SER A 88 -8.14 -5.36 -9.62
CA SER A 88 -7.18 -4.55 -8.86
C SER A 88 -5.76 -5.10 -8.92
N VAL A 89 -5.62 -6.34 -9.34
CA VAL A 89 -4.39 -7.13 -9.39
C VAL A 89 -4.46 -8.08 -10.59
N MET A 90 -3.33 -8.69 -10.91
CA MET A 90 -3.26 -9.79 -11.86
C MET A 90 -4.30 -10.88 -11.51
N GLY A 91 -5.11 -11.25 -12.50
CA GLY A 91 -6.19 -12.24 -12.39
C GLY A 91 -5.70 -13.66 -12.06
N PRO A 92 -6.62 -14.64 -11.93
CA PRO A 92 -6.26 -15.97 -11.46
C PRO A 92 -5.44 -16.74 -12.51
N LEU A 93 -4.18 -17.03 -12.17
CA LEU A 93 -3.23 -17.69 -13.07
C LEU A 93 -3.43 -19.20 -13.25
N LYS A 94 -4.26 -19.84 -12.43
CA LYS A 94 -4.35 -21.31 -12.34
C LYS A 94 -5.43 -21.95 -13.23
N TYR A 95 -6.19 -21.15 -13.97
CA TYR A 95 -7.32 -21.65 -14.76
C TYR A 95 -7.01 -21.52 -16.25
N PHE A 96 -6.23 -22.45 -16.80
CA PHE A 96 -6.19 -22.61 -18.25
C PHE A 96 -7.48 -23.29 -18.74
N PRO A 97 -8.12 -22.82 -19.82
CA PRO A 97 -7.71 -21.71 -20.73
C PRO A 97 -8.23 -20.31 -20.34
N LEU A 98 -9.04 -20.18 -19.28
CA LEU A 98 -9.65 -18.90 -18.85
C LEU A 98 -8.62 -17.78 -18.56
N GLN A 99 -7.38 -18.14 -18.26
CA GLN A 99 -6.30 -17.19 -18.00
C GLN A 99 -6.12 -16.18 -19.15
N GLN A 100 -6.15 -16.65 -20.40
CA GLN A 100 -6.00 -15.78 -21.58
C GLN A 100 -7.17 -14.80 -21.70
N TYR A 101 -8.38 -15.23 -21.37
CA TYR A 101 -9.56 -14.36 -21.32
C TYR A 101 -9.37 -13.22 -20.31
N PHE A 102 -8.89 -13.51 -19.10
CA PHE A 102 -8.66 -12.48 -18.09
C PHE A 102 -7.54 -11.50 -18.46
N PHE A 103 -6.47 -11.98 -19.10
CA PHE A 103 -5.39 -11.10 -19.55
C PHE A 103 -5.79 -10.21 -20.71
N LYS A 104 -6.56 -10.76 -21.66
CA LYS A 104 -7.15 -9.95 -22.71
C LYS A 104 -8.09 -8.89 -22.12
N GLN A 105 -8.96 -9.28 -21.19
CA GLN A 105 -9.85 -8.34 -20.50
C GLN A 105 -9.08 -7.24 -19.76
N TYR A 106 -7.98 -7.58 -19.07
CA TYR A 106 -7.13 -6.59 -18.41
C TYR A 106 -6.49 -5.62 -19.42
N ALA A 107 -5.96 -6.12 -20.54
CA ALA A 107 -5.39 -5.30 -21.59
C ALA A 107 -6.43 -4.39 -22.24
N ASP A 108 -7.63 -4.91 -22.52
CA ASP A 108 -8.76 -4.13 -23.05
C ASP A 108 -9.18 -3.03 -22.06
N ASP A 109 -9.29 -3.37 -20.77
CA ASP A 109 -9.57 -2.37 -19.73
C ASP A 109 -8.47 -1.31 -19.65
N LEU A 110 -7.19 -1.67 -19.78
CA LEU A 110 -6.06 -0.73 -19.75
C LEU A 110 -6.04 0.21 -20.96
N ILE A 111 -6.49 -0.24 -22.12
CA ILE A 111 -6.63 0.60 -23.32
C ILE A 111 -7.79 1.59 -23.13
N ASN A 112 -8.92 1.10 -22.60
CA ASN A 112 -10.16 1.87 -22.48
C ASN A 112 -10.15 2.82 -21.27
N SER A 113 -9.50 2.41 -20.18
CA SER A 113 -9.21 3.27 -19.05
C SER A 113 -8.04 4.15 -19.44
N ASN A 114 -8.22 5.46 -19.48
CA ASN A 114 -7.14 6.40 -19.74
C ASN A 114 -6.20 6.45 -18.51
N ALA A 115 -5.60 5.31 -18.13
CA ALA A 115 -4.72 5.19 -16.99
C ALA A 115 -3.45 6.00 -17.26
N ASN A 116 -3.21 7.03 -16.46
CA ASN A 116 -1.98 7.81 -16.58
C ASN A 116 -0.75 6.99 -16.15
N LEU A 117 -0.96 6.05 -15.23
CA LEU A 117 0.07 5.17 -14.70
C LEU A 117 -0.23 3.69 -14.93
N PHE A 118 0.81 2.97 -15.33
CA PHE A 118 0.88 1.52 -15.24
C PHE A 118 2.01 1.13 -14.28
N VAL A 119 1.72 0.28 -13.32
CA VAL A 119 2.68 -0.16 -12.30
C VAL A 119 2.82 -1.68 -12.37
N ASP A 120 4.00 -2.15 -12.73
CA ASP A 120 4.34 -3.57 -12.68
C ASP A 120 4.95 -3.92 -11.32
N ALA A 121 4.11 -4.56 -10.49
CA ALA A 121 4.41 -5.05 -9.17
C ALA A 121 4.85 -6.53 -9.14
N VAL A 122 5.31 -7.08 -10.27
CA VAL A 122 6.01 -8.36 -10.32
C VAL A 122 7.48 -8.13 -9.95
N ALA A 123 7.80 -8.34 -8.68
CA ALA A 123 9.10 -7.99 -8.13
C ALA A 123 9.52 -8.88 -6.95
N PRO A 124 10.83 -9.12 -6.72
CA PRO A 124 11.32 -10.06 -5.72
C PRO A 124 10.82 -9.83 -4.29
N LYS A 125 10.58 -8.57 -3.92
CA LYS A 125 10.14 -8.16 -2.58
C LYS A 125 8.61 -8.13 -2.39
N MET A 126 7.83 -8.47 -3.42
CA MET A 126 6.36 -8.48 -3.36
C MET A 126 5.82 -9.83 -2.92
N THR A 127 4.60 -9.85 -2.39
CA THR A 127 4.07 -11.02 -1.66
C THR A 127 3.89 -12.27 -2.52
N ARG A 128 3.39 -12.13 -3.76
CA ARG A 128 2.90 -13.27 -4.57
C ARG A 128 3.67 -13.49 -5.87
N PHE A 129 3.75 -12.46 -6.72
CA PHE A 129 4.38 -12.57 -8.04
C PHE A 129 5.76 -11.92 -7.97
N LYS A 130 6.79 -12.76 -7.97
CA LYS A 130 8.18 -12.34 -7.72
C LYS A 130 9.08 -12.44 -8.94
N ASP A 131 8.81 -13.43 -9.78
CA ASP A 131 9.60 -13.75 -10.96
C ASP A 131 9.00 -13.11 -12.21
N ARG A 132 9.78 -12.27 -12.89
CA ARG A 132 9.39 -11.58 -14.12
C ARG A 132 9.39 -12.52 -15.32
N GLU A 133 10.23 -13.55 -15.32
CA GLU A 133 10.28 -14.52 -16.42
C GLU A 133 9.03 -15.39 -16.48
N THR A 134 8.34 -15.55 -15.35
CA THR A 134 7.07 -16.30 -15.29
C THR A 134 5.84 -15.39 -15.28
N TYR A 135 5.91 -14.21 -14.64
CA TYR A 135 4.72 -13.39 -14.35
C TYR A 135 4.79 -11.95 -14.89
N GLY A 136 5.93 -11.54 -15.46
CA GLY A 136 6.08 -10.20 -16.02
C GLY A 136 5.04 -9.91 -17.10
N HIS A 137 4.64 -8.66 -17.25
CA HIS A 137 3.66 -8.30 -18.28
C HIS A 137 4.17 -8.63 -19.70
N GLU A 138 5.49 -8.76 -19.89
CA GLU A 138 6.15 -9.11 -21.15
C GLU A 138 5.86 -10.53 -21.63
N VAL A 139 5.55 -11.46 -20.72
CA VAL A 139 5.28 -12.85 -21.12
C VAL A 139 3.85 -13.05 -21.63
N PHE A 140 3.03 -12.00 -21.57
CA PHE A 140 1.65 -11.98 -22.05
C PHE A 140 1.54 -11.06 -23.27
N PRO A 141 1.56 -11.60 -24.50
CA PRO A 141 1.79 -10.82 -25.72
C PRO A 141 0.91 -9.57 -25.89
N GLU A 142 -0.39 -9.69 -25.61
CA GLU A 142 -1.32 -8.55 -25.71
C GLU A 142 -0.98 -7.43 -24.73
N LEU A 143 -0.67 -7.76 -23.48
CA LEU A 143 -0.32 -6.76 -22.48
C LEU A 143 1.07 -6.18 -22.79
N ALA A 144 2.05 -7.01 -23.16
CA ALA A 144 3.37 -6.58 -23.58
C ALA A 144 3.31 -5.54 -24.70
N ARG A 145 2.44 -5.78 -25.71
CA ARG A 145 2.19 -4.85 -26.81
C ARG A 145 1.59 -3.54 -26.30
N VAL A 146 0.53 -3.59 -25.49
CA VAL A 146 -0.13 -2.39 -24.94
C VAL A 146 0.85 -1.52 -24.15
N ILE A 147 1.68 -2.11 -23.29
CA ILE A 147 2.66 -1.35 -22.51
C ILE A 147 3.74 -0.76 -23.41
N LYS A 148 4.30 -1.56 -24.34
CA LYS A 148 5.33 -1.10 -25.27
C LYS A 148 4.85 0.06 -26.14
N GLU A 149 3.61 0.03 -26.62
CA GLU A 149 3.04 1.05 -27.51
C GLU A 149 2.68 2.32 -26.73
N ASN A 150 2.02 2.20 -25.58
CA ASN A 150 1.34 3.32 -24.92
C ASN A 150 2.03 3.87 -23.67
N TYR A 151 3.03 3.18 -23.13
CA TYR A 151 3.66 3.54 -21.86
C TYR A 151 5.18 3.60 -21.95
N ARG A 152 5.80 4.41 -21.10
CA ARG A 152 7.26 4.51 -20.95
C ARG A 152 7.66 4.34 -19.50
N LEU A 153 8.72 3.57 -19.25
CA LEU A 153 9.29 3.39 -17.91
C LEU A 153 9.86 4.71 -17.42
N VAL A 154 9.54 5.11 -16.19
CA VAL A 154 10.02 6.37 -15.58
C VAL A 154 10.79 6.16 -14.28
N ASP A 155 10.52 5.09 -13.55
CA ASP A 155 11.19 4.78 -12.29
C ASP A 155 11.11 3.28 -11.99
N GLU A 156 12.03 2.79 -11.18
CA GLU A 156 12.00 1.44 -10.61
C GLU A 156 12.40 1.50 -9.14
N VAL A 157 11.50 1.08 -8.26
CA VAL A 157 11.70 1.14 -6.80
C VAL A 157 11.41 -0.21 -6.19
N GLN A 158 12.41 -0.79 -5.51
CA GLN A 158 12.34 -2.13 -4.92
C GLN A 158 11.96 -3.23 -5.93
N GLY A 159 12.29 -3.04 -7.21
CA GLY A 159 11.93 -3.93 -8.30
C GLY A 159 10.53 -3.70 -8.88
N VAL A 160 9.73 -2.80 -8.31
CA VAL A 160 8.45 -2.39 -8.90
C VAL A 160 8.72 -1.34 -9.98
N ARG A 161 8.24 -1.59 -11.19
CA ARG A 161 8.47 -0.72 -12.34
C ARG A 161 7.27 0.20 -12.55
N ILE A 162 7.54 1.50 -12.68
CA ILE A 162 6.51 2.53 -12.80
C ILE A 162 6.60 3.11 -14.21
N TYR A 163 5.49 3.06 -14.92
CA TYR A 163 5.37 3.55 -16.28
C TYR A 163 4.32 4.65 -16.34
N ILE A 164 4.59 5.68 -17.15
CA ILE A 164 3.59 6.71 -17.47
C ILE A 164 3.12 6.52 -18.90
N LYS A 165 1.88 6.92 -19.16
CA LYS A 165 1.33 6.98 -20.51
C LYS A 165 2.16 7.95 -21.38
N LYS A 166 2.40 7.58 -22.64
CA LYS A 166 3.12 8.40 -23.64
C LYS A 166 2.27 9.54 -24.16
#